data_AF-A0A6G0XGS0-F1
#
_entry.id   AF-A0A6G0XGS0-F1
#
_cell.length_a   1.000
_cell.length_b   1.000
_cell.length_c   1.000
_cell.angle_alpha   90.00
_cell.angle_beta   90.00
_cell.angle_gamma   90.00
#
_symmetry.space_group_name_H-M   'P 1'
#
loop_
_entity.id
_entity.type
_entity.pdbx_description
1 polymer ?
#
loop_
_entity_poly.entity_id
_entity_poly.type
_entity_poly.pdbx_seq_one_letter_code
_entity_poly.pdbx_strand_id
1 'polypeptide(L)'
;MIRGLYSLWKMPICYFLPATSVKNCILSELLVEVIKRLLDCGFHVKAVICDQGTNNVAALKLLKVTKDKPFFEVNERRIYSIFDTPHLFKNLRNHLKKSNFIFECKEVSFQDLRDVYDID
;
A
#
# COMPACT_ATOMS: atom_id res chain seq x y z
N MET A 1 5.55 -7.77 -8.94
CA MET A 1 5.14 -9.20 -8.96
C MET A 1 3.63 -9.24 -9.09
N ILE A 2 3.09 -10.21 -9.82
CA ILE A 2 1.65 -10.52 -9.84
C ILE A 2 1.38 -11.76 -9.00
N ARG A 3 0.20 -11.83 -8.40
CA ARG A 3 -0.24 -12.94 -7.55
C ARG A 3 -1.69 -13.28 -7.91
N GLY A 4 -1.99 -14.57 -8.00
CA GLY A 4 -3.36 -15.04 -8.16
C GLY A 4 -4.23 -14.66 -6.95
N LEU A 5 -5.41 -14.08 -7.20
CA LEU A 5 -6.37 -13.76 -6.14
C LEU A 5 -7.13 -15.00 -5.68
N TYR A 6 -7.57 -15.83 -6.64
CA TYR A 6 -8.30 -17.08 -6.42
C TYR A 6 -7.46 -18.33 -6.65
N SER A 7 -6.14 -18.18 -6.82
CA SER A 7 -5.22 -19.28 -7.09
C SER A 7 -3.83 -19.02 -6.53
N LEU A 8 -3.15 -20.09 -6.11
CA LEU A 8 -1.87 -20.02 -5.41
C LEU A 8 -0.70 -19.99 -6.40
N TRP A 9 -0.53 -18.88 -7.10
CA TRP A 9 0.65 -18.64 -7.94
C TRP A 9 1.11 -17.19 -7.83
N LYS A 10 2.40 -16.99 -8.12
CA LYS A 10 3.04 -15.68 -8.15
C LYS A 10 4.12 -15.64 -9.20
N MET A 11 4.30 -14.51 -9.87
CA MET A 11 5.31 -14.33 -10.90
C MET A 11 5.93 -12.92 -10.84
N PRO A 12 7.26 -12.79 -10.76
CA PRO A 12 7.90 -11.50 -10.98
C PRO A 12 7.72 -11.09 -12.45
N ILE A 13 7.35 -9.84 -12.70
CA ILE A 13 7.03 -9.34 -14.05
C ILE A 13 7.81 -8.08 -14.44
N CYS A 14 8.44 -7.44 -13.46
CA CYS A 14 9.17 -6.21 -13.65
C CYS A 14 10.30 -6.14 -12.62
N TYR A 15 11.47 -5.71 -13.06
CA TYR A 15 12.62 -5.45 -12.21
C TYR A 15 13.36 -4.25 -12.79
N PHE A 16 13.72 -3.32 -11.92
CA PHE A 16 14.41 -2.09 -12.29
C PHE A 16 15.60 -1.89 -11.37
N LEU A 17 16.71 -1.40 -11.92
CA LEU A 17 17.95 -1.11 -11.21
C LEU A 17 18.17 0.40 -11.15
N PRO A 18 17.46 1.13 -10.27
CA PRO A 18 17.74 2.53 -10.07
C PRO A 18 19.07 2.69 -9.31
N ALA A 19 19.90 3.65 -9.73
CA ALA A 19 21.13 3.99 -8.98
C ALA A 19 20.81 4.54 -7.57
N THR A 20 19.64 5.15 -7.40
CA THR A 20 19.11 5.64 -6.11
C THR A 20 17.63 5.25 -5.98
N SER A 21 16.75 6.14 -5.55
CA SER A 21 15.31 5.89 -5.52
C SER A 21 14.65 6.24 -6.87
N VAL A 22 13.70 5.43 -7.32
CA VAL A 22 12.87 5.77 -8.49
C VAL A 22 12.03 7.01 -8.18
N LYS A 23 12.07 8.01 -9.07
CA LYS A 23 11.22 9.21 -8.96
C LYS A 23 9.75 8.84 -9.05
N ASN A 24 8.91 9.55 -8.30
CA ASN A 24 7.47 9.28 -8.22
C ASN A 24 6.74 9.34 -9.59
N CYS A 25 7.12 10.26 -10.48
CA CYS A 25 6.58 10.37 -11.84
C CYS A 25 6.85 9.10 -12.65
N ILE A 26 8.12 8.70 -12.72
CA ILE A 26 8.56 7.47 -13.40
C ILE A 26 7.85 6.25 -12.82
N LEU A 27 7.74 6.18 -11.49
CA LEU A 27 7.04 5.07 -10.83
C LEU A 27 5.55 4.99 -11.24
N SER A 28 4.86 6.13 -11.31
CA SER A 28 3.45 6.16 -11.74
C SER A 28 3.27 5.74 -13.19
N GLU A 29 4.17 6.15 -14.09
CA GLU A 29 4.17 5.77 -15.51
C GLU A 29 4.45 4.27 -15.68
N LEU A 30 5.49 3.76 -15.01
CA LEU A 30 5.83 2.34 -15.03
C LEU A 30 4.69 1.47 -14.50
N LEU A 31 3.99 1.93 -13.45
CA LEU A 31 2.85 1.20 -12.91
C LEU A 31 1.72 1.07 -13.93
N VAL A 32 1.35 2.16 -14.60
CA VAL A 32 0.31 2.16 -15.64
C VAL A 32 0.73 1.28 -16.82
N GLU A 33 1.97 1.40 -17.27
CA GLU A 33 2.52 0.61 -18.39
C GLU A 33 2.50 -0.90 -18.09
N VAL A 34 2.95 -1.29 -16.89
CA VAL A 34 2.93 -2.69 -16.46
C VAL A 34 1.49 -3.22 -16.41
N ILE A 35 0.53 -2.43 -15.90
CA ILE A 35 -0.87 -2.85 -15.86
C ILE A 35 -1.43 -3.01 -17.27
N LYS A 36 -1.17 -2.07 -18.19
CA LYS A 36 -1.60 -2.18 -19.60
C LYS A 36 -1.14 -3.49 -20.22
N ARG A 37 0.16 -3.81 -20.11
CA ARG A 37 0.72 -5.06 -20.64
C ARG A 37 0.06 -6.30 -20.03
N LEU A 38 -0.23 -6.29 -18.74
CA LEU A 38 -0.94 -7.40 -18.10
C LEU A 38 -2.36 -7.56 -18.64
N LEU A 39 -3.08 -6.46 -18.85
CA LEU A 39 -4.41 -6.49 -19.44
C LEU A 39 -4.36 -7.04 -20.88
N ASP A 40 -3.36 -6.64 -21.67
CA ASP A 40 -3.16 -7.11 -23.04
C ASP A 40 -2.83 -8.61 -23.10
N CYS A 41 -2.12 -9.13 -22.09
CA CYS A 41 -1.89 -10.57 -21.92
C CYS A 41 -3.13 -11.35 -21.44
N GLY A 42 -4.27 -10.69 -21.24
CA GLY A 42 -5.51 -11.32 -20.79
C GLY A 42 -5.67 -11.43 -19.26
N PHE A 43 -4.77 -10.84 -18.46
CA PHE A 43 -4.96 -10.81 -17.01
C PHE A 43 -6.08 -9.83 -16.61
N HIS A 44 -6.80 -10.18 -15.55
CA HIS A 44 -7.75 -9.29 -14.90
C HIS A 44 -7.13 -8.70 -13.62
N VAL A 45 -6.35 -7.63 -13.80
CA VAL A 45 -5.75 -6.91 -12.66
C VAL A 45 -6.85 -6.19 -11.86
N LYS A 46 -6.92 -6.45 -10.56
CA LYS A 46 -7.92 -5.84 -9.65
C LYS A 46 -7.33 -4.82 -8.69
N ALA A 47 -6.12 -5.06 -8.20
CA ALA A 47 -5.50 -4.18 -7.23
C ALA A 47 -3.98 -4.15 -7.37
N VAL A 48 -3.39 -3.06 -6.90
CA VAL A 48 -1.96 -2.90 -6.65
C VAL A 48 -1.74 -2.77 -5.16
N ILE A 49 -0.65 -3.36 -4.67
CA ILE A 49 -0.27 -3.32 -3.26
C ILE A 49 1.12 -2.70 -3.15
N CYS A 50 1.28 -1.70 -2.28
CA CYS A 50 2.58 -1.07 -2.01
C CYS A 50 2.74 -0.69 -0.53
N ASP A 51 3.96 -0.39 -0.11
CA ASP A 51 4.21 0.18 1.22
C ASP A 51 3.82 1.67 1.29
N GLN A 52 3.99 2.29 2.47
CA GLN A 52 3.72 3.71 2.70
C GLN A 52 4.93 4.62 2.44
N GLY A 53 5.90 4.18 1.64
CA GLY A 53 7.05 5.00 1.26
C GLY A 53 6.62 6.28 0.54
N THR A 54 7.34 7.38 0.78
CA THR A 54 7.00 8.71 0.26
C THR A 54 6.84 8.73 -1.27
N ASN A 55 7.69 8.01 -2.00
CA ASN A 55 7.60 7.91 -3.46
C ASN A 55 6.37 7.11 -3.92
N ASN A 56 6.00 6.03 -3.22
CA ASN A 56 4.81 5.23 -3.52
C ASN A 56 3.53 6.05 -3.29
N VAL A 57 3.45 6.73 -2.15
CA VAL A 57 2.33 7.62 -1.84
C VAL A 57 2.23 8.75 -2.87
N ALA A 58 3.35 9.36 -3.25
CA ALA A 58 3.36 10.41 -4.26
C ALA A 58 2.96 9.90 -5.65
N ALA A 59 3.41 8.71 -6.06
CA ALA A 59 3.03 8.10 -7.33
C ALA A 59 1.52 7.80 -7.38
N LEU A 60 0.94 7.29 -6.30
CA LEU A 60 -0.52 7.09 -6.21
C LEU A 60 -1.30 8.40 -6.28
N LYS A 61 -0.79 9.48 -5.67
CA LYS A 61 -1.38 10.82 -5.79
C LYS A 61 -1.35 11.34 -7.24
N LEU A 62 -0.27 11.10 -7.98
CA LEU A 62 -0.19 11.44 -9.41
C LEU A 62 -1.26 10.69 -10.23
N LEU A 63 -1.60 9.46 -9.82
CA LEU A 63 -2.72 8.69 -10.39
C LEU A 63 -4.10 9.09 -9.86
N LYS A 64 -4.18 10.19 -9.11
CA LYS A 64 -5.41 10.76 -8.52
C LYS A 64 -6.12 9.79 -7.54
N VAL A 65 -5.36 8.91 -6.89
CA VAL A 65 -5.88 8.06 -5.81
C VAL A 65 -6.08 8.90 -4.56
N THR A 66 -7.27 8.83 -3.98
CA THR A 66 -7.65 9.50 -2.73
C THR A 66 -8.37 8.54 -1.79
N LYS A 67 -8.73 9.02 -0.59
CA LYS A 67 -9.54 8.24 0.36
C LYS A 67 -10.90 7.86 -0.24
N ASP A 68 -11.56 8.82 -0.89
CA ASP A 68 -12.91 8.62 -1.46
C ASP A 68 -12.86 7.94 -2.84
N LYS A 69 -11.70 8.04 -3.52
CA LYS A 69 -11.41 7.34 -4.78
C LYS A 69 -10.16 6.47 -4.62
N PRO A 70 -10.24 5.31 -3.94
CA PRO A 70 -9.11 4.43 -3.66
C PRO A 70 -8.70 3.57 -4.88
N PHE A 71 -8.85 4.12 -6.08
CA PHE A 71 -8.56 3.44 -7.34
C PHE A 71 -8.18 4.45 -8.42
N PHE A 72 -7.50 3.95 -9.44
CA PHE A 72 -7.26 4.65 -10.70
C PHE A 72 -7.75 3.79 -11.87
N GLU A 73 -7.86 4.38 -13.05
CA GLU A 73 -8.43 3.70 -14.22
C GLU A 73 -7.36 3.47 -15.29
N VAL A 74 -7.31 2.25 -15.81
CA VAL A 74 -6.44 1.85 -16.93
C VAL A 74 -7.30 1.06 -17.91
N ASN A 75 -7.41 1.53 -19.16
CA ASN A 75 -8.27 0.94 -20.19
C ASN A 75 -9.71 0.67 -19.66
N GLU A 76 -10.33 1.69 -19.06
CA GLU A 76 -11.69 1.65 -18.47
C GLU A 76 -11.87 0.67 -17.31
N ARG A 77 -10.79 0.03 -16.83
CA ARG A 77 -10.81 -0.86 -15.68
C ARG A 77 -10.32 -0.14 -14.44
N ARG A 78 -11.10 -0.26 -13.36
CA ARG A 78 -10.71 0.23 -12.03
C ARG A 78 -9.67 -0.69 -11.41
N ILE A 79 -8.54 -0.11 -11.05
CA ILE A 79 -7.45 -0.77 -10.33
C ILE A 79 -7.36 -0.15 -8.95
N TYR A 80 -7.69 -0.94 -7.93
CA TYR A 80 -7.67 -0.48 -6.55
C TYR A 80 -6.24 -0.36 -6.02
N SER A 81 -5.99 0.65 -5.20
CA SER A 81 -4.71 0.80 -4.52
C SER A 81 -4.86 0.45 -3.05
N ILE A 82 -3.99 -0.43 -2.56
CA ILE A 82 -4.01 -0.94 -1.19
C ILE A 82 -2.62 -0.77 -0.60
N PHE A 83 -2.54 -0.20 0.61
CA PHE A 83 -1.28 -0.21 1.36
C PHE A 83 -1.09 -1.55 2.07
N ASP A 84 0.17 -1.99 2.16
CA ASP A 84 0.50 -3.23 2.84
C ASP A 84 0.06 -3.19 4.31
N THR A 85 -0.89 -4.06 4.65
CA THR A 85 -1.58 -4.06 5.93
C THR A 85 -0.63 -4.33 7.12
N PRO A 86 0.30 -5.29 7.07
CA PRO A 86 1.38 -5.43 8.05
C PRO A 86 2.13 -4.12 8.34
N HIS A 87 2.47 -3.33 7.32
CA HIS A 87 3.14 -2.05 7.52
C HIS A 87 2.26 -1.03 8.25
N LEU A 88 0.95 -1.01 7.99
CA LEU A 88 -0.02 -0.17 8.71
C LEU A 88 -0.03 -0.49 10.21
N PHE A 89 -0.17 -1.77 10.57
CA PHE A 89 -0.18 -2.19 11.97
C PHE A 89 1.14 -1.92 12.67
N LYS A 90 2.26 -2.13 11.98
CA LYS A 90 3.59 -1.80 12.51
C LYS A 90 3.70 -0.30 12.84
N ASN A 91 3.22 0.56 11.95
CA ASN A 91 3.25 2.01 12.13
C ASN A 91 2.32 2.46 13.26
N LEU A 92 1.10 1.90 13.33
CA LEU A 92 0.16 2.13 14.43
C LEU A 92 0.79 1.81 15.79
N ARG A 93 1.37 0.60 15.92
CA ARG A 93 2.09 0.18 17.14
C ARG A 93 3.24 1.12 17.47
N ASN A 94 4.04 1.51 16.49
CA ASN A 94 5.19 2.40 16.71
C ASN A 94 4.76 3.79 17.18
N HIS A 95 3.65 4.30 16.67
CA HIS A 95 3.09 5.57 17.13
C HIS A 95 2.54 5.44 18.56
N LEU A 96 1.81 4.35 18.87
CA LEU A 96 1.29 4.11 20.22
C LEU A 96 2.43 3.99 21.25
N LYS A 97 3.56 3.38 20.89
CA LYS A 97 4.75 3.31 21.76
C LYS A 97 5.39 4.66 22.04
N LYS A 98 5.26 5.62 21.13
CA LYS A 98 5.92 6.93 21.21
C LYS A 98 5.00 8.03 21.76
N SER A 99 3.69 7.83 21.67
CA SER A 99 2.68 8.85 21.93
C SER A 99 1.36 8.19 22.30
N ASN A 100 0.56 8.89 23.08
CA ASN A 100 -0.78 8.43 23.45
C ASN A 100 -1.78 8.79 22.35
N PHE A 101 -2.82 7.97 22.21
CA PHE A 101 -3.89 8.19 21.26
C PHE A 101 -5.13 8.71 21.98
N ILE A 102 -5.91 9.54 21.28
CA ILE A 102 -7.24 9.92 21.73
C ILE A 102 -8.23 9.06 20.94
N PHE A 103 -8.99 8.24 21.65
CA PHE A 103 -10.05 7.41 21.09
C PHE A 103 -11.32 7.67 21.88
N GLU A 104 -12.39 8.15 21.23
CA GLU A 104 -13.67 8.48 21.88
C GLU A 104 -13.52 9.39 23.12
N CYS A 105 -12.69 10.43 23.00
CA CYS A 105 -12.34 11.37 24.08
C CYS A 105 -11.62 10.74 25.28
N LYS A 106 -11.17 9.48 25.18
CA LYS A 106 -10.32 8.82 26.17
C LYS A 106 -8.90 8.70 25.66
N GLU A 107 -7.96 8.79 26.59
CA GLU A 107 -6.56 8.57 26.30
C GLU A 107 -6.26 7.07 26.34
N VAL A 108 -5.59 6.57 25.30
CA VAL A 108 -5.10 5.20 25.18
C VAL A 108 -3.60 5.28 25.08
N SER A 109 -2.90 4.60 25.98
CA SER A 109 -1.45 4.66 26.11
C SER A 109 -0.83 3.28 25.93
N PHE A 110 0.48 3.25 25.68
CA PHE A 110 1.21 1.99 25.73
C PHE A 110 1.35 1.45 27.16
N GLN A 111 1.12 2.28 28.19
CA GLN A 111 1.18 1.86 29.59
C GLN A 111 0.01 0.95 29.93
N ASP A 112 -1.18 1.20 29.38
CA ASP A 112 -2.37 0.37 29.57
C ASP A 112 -2.10 -1.11 29.21
N LEU A 113 -1.27 -1.34 28.18
CA LEU A 113 -0.84 -2.68 27.77
C LEU A 113 0.16 -3.32 28.73
N ARG A 114 1.05 -2.53 29.34
CA ARG A 114 2.01 -3.04 30.33
C ARG A 114 1.31 -3.38 31.63
N ASP A 115 0.40 -2.51 32.07
CA ASP A 115 -0.35 -2.71 33.32
C ASP A 115 -1.16 -4.02 33.25
N VAL A 116 -1.80 -4.31 32.11
CA VAL A 116 -2.51 -5.58 31.90
C VAL A 116 -1.54 -6.76 31.89
N TYR A 117 -0.39 -6.64 31.23
CA TYR A 117 0.62 -7.71 31.17
C TYR A 117 1.23 -8.03 32.55
N ASP A 118 1.36 -7.04 33.44
CA ASP A 118 1.93 -7.23 34.77
C ASP A 118 0.92 -7.83 35.77
N ILE A 119 -0.38 -7.84 35.43
CA ILE A 119 -1.46 -8.40 36.25
C ILE A 119 -1.80 -9.86 35.88
N ASP A 120 -1.50 -10.29 34.64
CA ASP A 120 -1.69 -11.66 34.13
C ASP A 120 -0.40 -12.50 34.28
#